data_AF-E1Z8W4-F1
#
_entry.id   AF-E1Z8W4-F1
#
_cell.length_a   1.000
_cell.length_b   1.000
_cell.length_c   1.000
_cell.angle_alpha   90.00
_cell.angle_beta   90.00
_cell.angle_gamma   90.00
#
_symmetry.space_group_name_H-M   'P 1'
#
loop_
_entity.id
_entity.type
_entity.pdbx_description
1 polymer ?
#
loop_
_entity_poly.entity_id
_entity_poly.type
_entity_poly.pdbx_seq_one_letter_code
_entity_poly.pdbx_strand_id
1 'polypeptide(L)'
;MTPPHTPAHAGIPGTLHRVSAMRDRQGGIAGLTYRVGRHVPGGPPPPAADGCVAACAHSSSSCCCCSSILQGGPGVGKTTLLRDVASLLSDTFSQKVVVVDTSNEVAGDGSEPHACIGSARRMMVPSQQHSVMIETVQNHMPDVVIVDEIGTAREVEACRSIAHRGVVLVGTAHGRSLKALMRNPDLNGLIGGIHQVTLGDEEARRSNHGKTRTERRGEPAFSTLVEVLSRSRWRVHMSVARSVDDMLAGRWEDGEVG
;
A
#
# COMPACT_ATOMS: atom_id res chain seq x y z
N MET A 1 -24.48 -8.80 -24.32
CA MET A 1 -24.25 -7.85 -23.20
C MET A 1 -24.33 -8.65 -21.92
N THR A 2 -23.21 -8.90 -21.26
CA THR A 2 -23.20 -9.37 -19.87
C THR A 2 -23.89 -8.31 -19.01
N PRO A 3 -24.78 -8.68 -18.07
CA PRO A 3 -25.38 -7.69 -17.18
C PRO A 3 -24.26 -6.97 -16.42
N PRO A 4 -24.40 -5.66 -16.13
CA PRO A 4 -23.44 -4.97 -15.30
C PRO A 4 -23.32 -5.73 -13.99
N HIS A 5 -22.08 -6.03 -13.61
CA HIS A 5 -21.76 -6.69 -12.36
C HIS A 5 -22.40 -5.87 -11.23
N THR A 6 -23.44 -6.37 -10.58
CA THR A 6 -24.02 -5.68 -9.43
C THR A 6 -22.92 -5.62 -8.37
N PRO A 7 -22.51 -4.42 -7.91
CA PRO A 7 -21.43 -4.33 -6.94
C PRO A 7 -21.84 -5.06 -5.64
N ALA A 8 -20.88 -5.72 -5.01
CA ALA A 8 -21.12 -6.52 -3.79
C ALA A 8 -21.59 -5.66 -2.59
N HIS A 9 -21.45 -4.34 -2.71
CA HIS A 9 -21.87 -3.33 -1.75
C HIS A 9 -22.31 -2.05 -2.48
N ALA A 10 -23.14 -1.25 -1.81
CA ALA A 10 -23.48 0.10 -2.23
C ALA A 10 -23.11 1.08 -1.11
N GLY A 11 -22.87 2.34 -1.43
CA GLY A 11 -22.63 3.38 -0.44
C GLY A 11 -23.45 4.63 -0.71
N ILE A 12 -23.30 5.61 0.16
CA ILE A 12 -24.08 6.85 0.11
C ILE A 12 -23.16 7.97 -0.41
N PRO A 13 -23.49 8.59 -1.56
CA PRO A 13 -22.74 9.72 -2.13
C PRO A 13 -22.32 10.76 -1.10
N GLY A 14 -21.04 11.14 -1.13
CA GLY A 14 -20.47 12.14 -0.24
C GLY A 14 -20.20 11.66 1.19
N THR A 15 -20.35 10.37 1.46
CA THR A 15 -20.07 9.78 2.78
C THR A 15 -19.19 8.54 2.68
N LEU A 16 -18.75 8.01 3.82
CA LEU A 16 -17.97 6.78 3.91
C LEU A 16 -18.83 5.57 4.31
N HIS A 17 -20.13 5.61 4.02
CA HIS A 17 -21.05 4.49 4.29
C HIS A 17 -20.86 3.38 3.25
N ARG A 18 -20.86 2.14 3.72
CA ARG A 18 -20.94 0.92 2.90
C ARG A 18 -22.05 0.04 3.41
N VAL A 19 -22.90 -0.43 2.52
CA VAL A 19 -24.06 -1.26 2.78
C VAL A 19 -23.96 -2.51 1.91
N SER A 20 -23.85 -3.66 2.55
CA SER A 20 -23.82 -4.98 1.89
C SER A 20 -25.10 -5.73 2.21
N ALA A 21 -25.71 -6.36 1.21
CA ALA A 21 -26.89 -7.19 1.37
C ALA A 21 -26.53 -8.68 1.35
N MET A 22 -26.99 -9.41 2.35
CA MET A 22 -27.03 -10.87 2.32
C MET A 22 -28.27 -11.29 1.54
N ARG A 23 -28.08 -12.07 0.48
CA ARG A 23 -29.17 -12.52 -0.39
C ARG A 23 -29.46 -13.99 -0.19
N ASP A 24 -30.75 -14.35 -0.19
CA ASP A 24 -31.17 -15.75 -0.21
C ASP A 24 -30.98 -16.37 -1.62
N ARG A 25 -31.32 -17.66 -1.76
CA ARG A 25 -31.21 -18.37 -3.05
C ARG A 25 -32.12 -17.82 -4.15
N GLN A 26 -33.16 -17.06 -3.79
CA GLN A 26 -34.12 -16.46 -4.71
C GLN A 26 -33.74 -15.01 -5.04
N GLY A 27 -32.66 -14.48 -4.47
CA GLY A 27 -32.17 -13.12 -4.66
C GLY A 27 -32.79 -12.07 -3.72
N GLY A 28 -33.71 -12.49 -2.85
CA GLY A 28 -34.32 -11.66 -1.81
C GLY A 28 -33.30 -11.21 -0.77
N ILE A 29 -33.49 -10.01 -0.19
CA ILE A 29 -32.60 -9.50 0.85
C ILE A 29 -32.99 -10.16 2.19
N ALA A 30 -32.13 -11.05 2.69
CA ALA A 30 -32.30 -11.73 3.97
C ALA A 30 -31.65 -10.97 5.14
N GLY A 31 -30.72 -10.04 4.85
CA GLY A 31 -30.10 -9.20 5.86
C GLY A 31 -29.21 -8.12 5.26
N LEU A 32 -28.87 -7.13 6.07
CA LEU A 32 -28.01 -6.00 5.70
C LEU A 32 -26.87 -5.84 6.70
N THR A 33 -25.68 -5.52 6.21
CA THR A 33 -24.57 -5.02 7.02
C THR A 33 -24.25 -3.61 6.56
N TYR A 34 -24.32 -2.63 7.46
CA TYR A 34 -23.83 -1.29 7.20
C TYR A 34 -22.53 -1.03 7.98
N ARG A 35 -21.57 -0.37 7.33
CA ARG A 35 -20.30 0.08 7.91
C ARG A 35 -20.14 1.55 7.60
N VAL A 36 -19.60 2.30 8.54
CA VAL A 36 -19.29 3.72 8.34
C VAL A 36 -17.80 3.91 8.54
N GLY A 37 -17.09 4.27 7.48
CA GLY A 37 -15.70 4.68 7.57
C GLY A 37 -15.61 5.93 8.45
N ARG A 38 -14.65 5.93 9.38
CA ARG A 38 -14.36 7.10 10.21
C ARG A 38 -13.14 7.81 9.67
N HIS A 39 -13.21 9.13 9.62
CA HIS A 39 -12.08 10.03 9.43
C HIS A 39 -12.22 11.12 10.50
N VAL A 40 -11.15 11.35 11.26
CA VAL A 40 -11.09 12.40 12.28
C VAL A 40 -10.06 13.41 11.79
N PRO A 41 -10.48 14.54 11.20
CA PRO A 41 -9.57 15.58 10.76
C PRO A 41 -8.73 16.10 11.93
N GLY A 42 -7.44 16.38 11.71
CA GLY A 42 -6.60 17.09 12.67
C GLY A 42 -6.10 16.27 13.88
N GLY A 43 -6.15 14.93 13.82
CA GLY A 43 -5.36 14.10 14.73
C GLY A 43 -3.86 14.33 14.52
N PRO A 44 -2.99 14.09 15.53
CA PRO A 44 -1.55 14.11 15.31
C PRO A 44 -1.21 13.19 14.13
N PRO A 45 -0.33 13.61 13.20
CA PRO A 45 0.05 12.76 12.09
C PRO A 45 0.51 11.41 12.67
N PRO A 46 0.01 10.29 12.15
CA PRO A 46 0.50 9.00 12.59
C PRO A 46 2.03 8.96 12.39
N PRO A 47 2.81 8.27 13.21
CA PRO A 47 4.22 7.99 12.94
C PRO A 47 4.48 7.31 11.59
N ALA A 48 3.44 6.82 10.90
CA ALA A 48 3.52 6.44 9.48
C ALA A 48 3.65 7.65 8.54
N ALA A 49 2.97 8.76 8.86
CA ALA A 49 3.29 10.06 8.29
C ALA A 49 4.69 10.47 8.75
N ASP A 50 5.14 10.29 9.99
CA ASP A 50 6.56 10.52 10.33
C ASP A 50 7.53 9.56 9.63
N GLY A 51 7.18 8.34 9.25
CA GLY A 51 8.02 7.49 8.41
C GLY A 51 8.11 8.01 6.96
N CYS A 52 6.98 8.52 6.45
CA CYS A 52 6.89 9.17 5.14
C CYS A 52 7.47 10.60 5.13
N VAL A 53 7.45 11.30 6.28
CA VAL A 53 7.76 12.74 6.51
C VAL A 53 9.11 12.92 7.20
N ALA A 54 9.62 11.99 8.01
CA ALA A 54 10.98 12.02 8.55
C ALA A 54 12.03 11.71 7.47
N ALA A 55 11.64 10.98 6.41
CA ALA A 55 12.38 10.96 5.16
C ALA A 55 12.48 12.37 4.52
N CYS A 56 11.48 13.24 4.77
CA CYS A 56 11.44 14.61 4.28
C CYS A 56 12.10 15.63 5.24
N ALA A 57 12.19 15.35 6.54
CA ALA A 57 12.69 16.28 7.57
C ALA A 57 14.20 16.56 7.50
N HIS A 58 14.97 15.77 6.73
CA HIS A 58 16.42 15.93 6.58
C HIS A 58 16.84 16.69 5.31
N SER A 59 15.91 17.11 4.45
CA SER A 59 16.24 17.84 3.22
C SER A 59 15.54 19.19 3.19
N SER A 60 16.24 20.23 3.62
CA SER A 60 15.86 21.61 3.37
C SER A 60 15.74 21.81 1.85
N SER A 61 14.51 22.05 1.40
CA SER A 61 14.11 22.55 0.07
C SER A 61 13.58 21.57 -0.99
N SER A 62 13.32 20.30 -0.66
CA SER A 62 12.39 19.48 -1.48
C SER A 62 11.86 18.31 -0.65
N CYS A 63 10.55 18.27 -0.40
CA CYS A 63 9.88 17.20 0.34
C CYS A 63 9.99 15.89 -0.47
N CYS A 64 10.97 15.05 -0.16
CA CYS A 64 11.21 13.80 -0.86
C CYS A 64 10.43 12.68 -0.16
N CYS A 65 9.15 12.55 -0.50
CA CYS A 65 8.33 11.46 0.03
C CYS A 65 8.90 10.12 -0.45
N CYS A 66 9.20 9.23 0.48
CA CYS A 66 9.66 7.88 0.18
C CYS A 66 8.46 6.98 -0.16
N SER A 67 8.63 6.10 -1.16
CA SER A 67 7.60 5.10 -1.46
C SER A 67 7.41 4.16 -0.28
N SER A 68 6.21 4.17 0.30
CA SER A 68 5.91 3.54 1.59
C SER A 68 4.75 2.56 1.48
N ILE A 69 4.91 1.35 2.04
CA ILE A 69 3.83 0.35 2.07
C ILE A 69 3.35 0.11 3.51
N LEU A 70 2.04 0.16 3.72
CA LEU A 70 1.39 -0.12 4.99
C LEU A 70 0.94 -1.59 5.03
N GLN A 71 1.35 -2.31 6.05
CA GLN A 71 0.98 -3.70 6.33
C GLN A 71 0.23 -3.79 7.67
N GLY A 72 -0.63 -4.78 7.83
CA GLY A 72 -1.32 -4.97 9.11
C GLY A 72 -2.65 -5.69 8.98
N GLY A 73 -3.17 -6.16 10.11
CA GLY A 73 -4.43 -6.91 10.16
C GLY A 73 -5.64 -6.13 9.62
N PRO A 74 -6.78 -6.80 9.38
CA PRO A 74 -8.05 -6.13 9.10
C PRO A 74 -8.42 -5.19 10.25
N GLY A 75 -8.93 -4.00 9.94
CA GLY A 75 -9.47 -3.07 10.94
C GLY A 75 -8.46 -2.32 11.83
N VAL A 76 -7.15 -2.49 11.60
CA VAL A 76 -6.10 -1.79 12.39
C VAL A 76 -5.98 -0.29 12.08
N GLY A 77 -6.62 0.20 11.01
CA GLY A 77 -6.66 1.61 10.65
C GLY A 77 -5.89 2.00 9.38
N LYS A 78 -5.40 1.05 8.58
CA LYS A 78 -4.62 1.34 7.35
C LYS A 78 -5.30 2.34 6.40
N THR A 79 -6.59 2.17 6.13
CA THR A 79 -7.37 3.08 5.27
C THR A 79 -7.49 4.48 5.87
N THR A 80 -7.57 4.59 7.19
CA THR A 80 -7.56 5.90 7.87
C THR A 80 -6.19 6.58 7.67
N LEU A 81 -5.10 5.83 7.84
CA LEU A 81 -3.74 6.33 7.58
C LEU A 81 -3.57 6.75 6.11
N LEU A 82 -4.11 6.00 5.15
CA LEU A 82 -4.06 6.38 3.73
C LEU A 82 -4.77 7.72 3.47
N ARG A 83 -5.92 7.96 4.09
CA ARG A 83 -6.65 9.24 3.97
C ARG A 83 -5.82 10.39 4.54
N ASP A 84 -5.25 10.19 5.72
CA ASP A 84 -4.43 11.21 6.39
C ASP A 84 -3.18 11.54 5.56
N VAL A 85 -2.51 10.53 5.00
CA VAL A 85 -1.39 10.72 4.06
C VAL A 85 -1.84 11.44 2.79
N ALA A 86 -2.99 11.06 2.20
CA ALA A 86 -3.51 11.72 1.01
C ALA A 86 -3.77 13.22 1.23
N SER A 87 -4.46 13.57 2.31
CA SER A 87 -4.74 14.96 2.67
C SER A 87 -3.47 15.72 3.03
N LEU A 88 -2.55 15.13 3.80
CA LEU A 88 -1.29 15.77 4.16
C LEU A 88 -0.44 16.09 2.91
N LEU A 89 -0.23 15.12 2.03
CA LEU A 89 0.59 15.29 0.82
C LEU A 89 -0.03 16.28 -0.17
N SER A 90 -1.36 16.24 -0.33
CA SER A 90 -2.06 17.13 -1.26
C SER A 90 -2.23 18.55 -0.73
N ASP A 91 -2.69 18.72 0.51
CA ASP A 91 -3.04 20.04 1.04
C ASP A 91 -1.85 20.76 1.68
N THR A 92 -1.03 20.04 2.46
CA THR A 92 0.10 20.66 3.19
C THR A 92 1.33 20.77 2.31
N PHE A 93 1.63 19.72 1.53
CA PHE A 93 2.80 19.70 0.65
C PHE A 93 2.50 20.09 -0.80
N SER A 94 1.23 20.38 -1.14
CA SER A 94 0.84 20.81 -2.49
C SER A 94 1.28 19.85 -3.61
N GLN A 95 1.39 18.56 -3.31
CA GLN A 95 1.78 17.55 -4.28
C GLN A 95 0.58 17.12 -5.13
N LYS A 96 0.83 16.75 -6.40
CA LYS A 96 -0.16 16.14 -7.30
C LYS A 96 -0.40 14.69 -6.87
N VAL A 97 -1.29 14.50 -5.89
CA VAL A 97 -1.69 13.18 -5.39
C VAL A 97 -2.85 12.61 -6.21
N VAL A 98 -2.75 11.33 -6.59
CA VAL A 98 -3.87 10.56 -7.15
C VAL A 98 -4.09 9.28 -6.32
N VAL A 99 -5.31 9.08 -5.83
CA VAL A 99 -5.75 7.87 -5.15
C VAL A 99 -6.41 6.92 -6.16
N VAL A 100 -5.84 5.72 -6.31
CA VAL A 100 -6.43 4.60 -7.05
C VAL A 100 -7.27 3.77 -6.07
N ASP A 101 -8.59 3.92 -6.17
CA ASP A 101 -9.55 3.38 -5.20
C ASP A 101 -10.43 2.30 -5.86
N THR A 102 -10.15 1.04 -5.54
CA THR A 102 -10.84 -0.11 -6.15
C THR A 102 -12.12 -0.47 -5.41
N SER A 103 -12.11 -0.32 -4.09
CA SER A 103 -13.19 -0.74 -3.21
C SER A 103 -14.15 0.41 -2.89
N ASN A 104 -13.80 1.64 -3.30
CA ASN A 104 -14.36 2.90 -2.84
C ASN A 104 -14.26 3.08 -1.32
N GLU A 105 -13.33 2.37 -0.68
CA GLU A 105 -13.12 2.46 0.77
C GLU A 105 -12.35 3.71 1.16
N VAL A 106 -11.45 4.22 0.32
CA VAL A 106 -10.59 5.36 0.70
C VAL A 106 -11.40 6.65 0.64
N ALA A 107 -12.07 6.90 -0.47
CA ALA A 107 -12.72 8.18 -0.76
C ALA A 107 -14.25 8.13 -0.81
N GLY A 108 -14.86 6.98 -0.50
CA GLY A 108 -16.31 6.82 -0.43
C GLY A 108 -16.99 6.54 -1.79
N ASP A 109 -18.23 6.06 -1.72
CA ASP A 109 -19.05 5.83 -2.90
C ASP A 109 -19.63 7.16 -3.39
N GLY A 110 -19.47 7.49 -4.67
CA GLY A 110 -19.87 8.77 -5.28
C GLY A 110 -19.01 9.08 -6.51
N SER A 111 -19.37 10.07 -7.33
CA SER A 111 -18.47 10.56 -8.39
C SER A 111 -17.40 11.48 -7.81
N GLU A 112 -17.81 12.40 -6.95
CA GLU A 112 -16.91 13.27 -6.19
C GLU A 112 -16.30 12.51 -5.01
N PRO A 113 -14.98 12.63 -4.78
CA PRO A 113 -14.35 12.01 -3.63
C PRO A 113 -14.75 12.72 -2.32
N HIS A 114 -14.83 11.96 -1.23
CA HIS A 114 -15.03 12.51 0.10
C HIS A 114 -13.86 13.43 0.50
N ALA A 115 -14.15 14.53 1.20
CA ALA A 115 -13.15 15.53 1.62
C ALA A 115 -12.03 15.00 2.56
N CYS A 116 -12.07 13.72 2.94
CA CYS A 116 -11.07 13.13 3.84
C CYS A 116 -9.72 12.88 3.18
N ILE A 117 -9.66 12.92 1.84
CA ILE A 117 -8.41 12.82 1.09
C ILE A 117 -7.82 14.19 0.73
N GLY A 118 -8.39 15.28 1.25
CA GLY A 118 -7.97 16.63 0.92
C GLY A 118 -8.25 16.99 -0.54
N SER A 119 -7.32 17.73 -1.15
CA SER A 119 -7.31 18.09 -2.57
C SER A 119 -6.79 16.98 -3.50
N ALA A 120 -6.47 15.80 -2.96
CA ALA A 120 -6.08 14.65 -3.76
C ALA A 120 -7.18 14.26 -4.77
N ARG A 121 -6.76 13.92 -5.99
CA ARG A 121 -7.67 13.41 -7.02
C ARG A 121 -7.92 11.92 -6.82
N ARG A 122 -9.02 11.40 -7.37
CA ARG A 122 -9.33 9.98 -7.33
C ARG A 122 -9.54 9.40 -8.72
N MET A 123 -8.99 8.20 -8.93
CA MET A 123 -9.37 7.30 -10.01
C MET A 123 -10.08 6.08 -9.43
N MET A 124 -11.35 5.90 -9.82
CA MET A 124 -12.13 4.71 -9.47
C MET A 124 -11.76 3.55 -10.40
N VAL A 125 -11.69 2.32 -9.86
CA VAL A 125 -11.31 1.14 -10.65
C VAL A 125 -12.54 0.31 -11.03
N PRO A 126 -13.00 0.35 -12.30
CA PRO A 126 -14.17 -0.43 -12.71
C PRO A 126 -13.88 -1.91 -12.97
N SER A 127 -12.61 -2.27 -13.24
CA SER A 127 -12.24 -3.64 -13.59
C SER A 127 -10.84 -4.04 -13.13
N GLN A 128 -9.80 -3.51 -13.78
CA GLN A 128 -8.41 -3.93 -13.59
C GLN A 128 -7.59 -2.82 -12.92
N GLN A 129 -7.29 -3.00 -11.64
CA GLN A 129 -6.53 -2.03 -10.85
C GLN A 129 -5.17 -1.69 -11.47
N HIS A 130 -4.40 -2.68 -11.89
CA HIS A 130 -3.10 -2.47 -12.54
C HIS A 130 -3.19 -1.58 -13.78
N SER A 131 -4.24 -1.71 -14.60
CA SER A 131 -4.44 -0.87 -15.79
C SER A 131 -4.69 0.58 -15.40
N VAL A 132 -5.53 0.82 -14.39
CA VAL A 132 -5.80 2.16 -13.86
C VAL A 132 -4.54 2.77 -13.21
N MET A 133 -3.73 1.97 -12.52
CA MET A 133 -2.44 2.43 -11.96
C MET A 133 -1.49 2.94 -13.05
N ILE A 134 -1.38 2.23 -14.17
CA ILE A 134 -0.54 2.65 -15.30
C ILE A 134 -1.12 3.89 -16.00
N GLU A 135 -2.43 3.91 -16.25
CA GLU A 135 -3.15 5.05 -16.81
C GLU A 135 -2.93 6.32 -15.97
N THR A 136 -2.99 6.17 -14.65
CA THR A 136 -2.75 7.25 -13.67
C THR A 136 -1.45 7.98 -13.97
N VAL A 137 -0.36 7.23 -14.14
CA VAL A 137 0.96 7.83 -14.37
C VAL A 137 1.13 8.34 -15.80
N GLN A 138 0.53 7.67 -16.78
CA GLN A 138 0.64 8.07 -18.18
C GLN A 138 -0.10 9.38 -18.48
N ASN A 139 -1.27 9.59 -17.87
CA ASN A 139 -2.18 10.67 -18.27
C ASN A 139 -2.28 11.81 -17.26
N HIS A 140 -2.00 11.55 -15.97
CA HIS A 140 -2.28 12.53 -14.92
C HIS A 140 -1.05 13.14 -14.25
N MET A 141 0.16 12.75 -14.69
CA MET A 141 1.47 13.24 -14.21
C MET A 141 1.50 13.47 -12.69
N PRO A 142 1.15 12.45 -11.87
CA PRO A 142 1.14 12.57 -10.42
C PRO A 142 2.57 12.67 -9.86
N ASP A 143 2.71 13.37 -8.74
CA ASP A 143 3.93 13.27 -7.91
C ASP A 143 3.83 12.03 -7.01
N VAL A 144 2.61 11.71 -6.56
CA VAL A 144 2.31 10.59 -5.67
C VAL A 144 1.10 9.80 -6.17
N VAL A 145 1.21 8.48 -6.20
CA VAL A 145 0.10 7.55 -6.42
C VAL A 145 -0.16 6.77 -5.13
N ILE A 146 -1.40 6.87 -4.64
CA ILE A 146 -1.87 6.14 -3.47
C ILE A 146 -2.74 4.97 -3.94
N VAL A 147 -2.46 3.75 -3.49
CA VAL A 147 -3.19 2.54 -3.87
C VAL A 147 -3.77 1.88 -2.63
N ASP A 148 -5.09 1.65 -2.61
CA ASP A 148 -5.80 1.11 -1.44
C ASP A 148 -5.22 -0.24 -1.00
N GLU A 149 -5.29 -1.26 -1.85
CA GLU A 149 -4.75 -2.60 -1.54
C GLU A 149 -4.11 -3.24 -2.78
N ILE A 150 -2.84 -3.61 -2.66
CA ILE A 150 -2.09 -4.36 -3.66
C ILE A 150 -2.16 -5.86 -3.29
N GLY A 151 -2.73 -6.66 -4.18
CA GLY A 151 -3.04 -8.06 -3.96
C GLY A 151 -2.63 -9.00 -5.09
N THR A 152 -2.28 -8.51 -6.29
CA THR A 152 -1.99 -9.36 -7.45
C THR A 152 -0.60 -9.12 -8.05
N ALA A 153 -0.01 -10.15 -8.68
CA ALA A 153 1.28 -10.05 -9.36
C ALA A 153 1.30 -8.96 -10.46
N ARG A 154 0.15 -8.71 -11.13
CA ARG A 154 0.05 -7.62 -12.12
C ARG A 154 0.10 -6.24 -11.50
N GLU A 155 -0.48 -6.06 -10.32
CA GLU A 155 -0.37 -4.81 -9.56
C GLU A 155 1.05 -4.60 -9.04
N VAL A 156 1.75 -5.67 -8.65
CA VAL A 156 3.18 -5.59 -8.28
C VAL A 156 4.02 -5.12 -9.47
N GLU A 157 3.81 -5.66 -10.65
CA GLU A 157 4.53 -5.20 -11.84
C GLU A 157 4.19 -3.75 -12.19
N ALA A 158 2.93 -3.34 -12.03
CA ALA A 158 2.55 -1.94 -12.16
C ALA A 158 3.27 -1.04 -11.14
N CYS A 159 3.36 -1.45 -9.87
CA CYS A 159 4.12 -0.72 -8.85
C CYS A 159 5.59 -0.54 -9.25
N ARG A 160 6.24 -1.60 -9.75
CA ARG A 160 7.64 -1.54 -10.19
C ARG A 160 7.83 -0.57 -11.36
N SER A 161 6.93 -0.63 -12.34
CA SER A 161 6.92 0.30 -13.47
C SER A 161 6.75 1.76 -13.05
N ILE A 162 5.87 2.02 -12.07
CA ILE A 162 5.64 3.35 -11.52
C ILE A 162 6.87 3.84 -10.74
N ALA A 163 7.45 2.99 -9.89
CA ALA A 163 8.66 3.33 -9.14
C ALA A 163 9.84 3.66 -10.06
N HIS A 164 10.03 2.93 -11.17
CA HIS A 164 11.06 3.24 -12.17
C HIS A 164 10.86 4.59 -12.87
N ARG A 165 9.63 5.13 -12.89
CA ARG A 165 9.32 6.46 -13.44
C ARG A 165 9.55 7.59 -12.44
N GLY A 166 10.04 7.28 -11.23
CA GLY A 166 10.32 8.26 -10.18
C GLY A 166 9.07 8.82 -9.49
N VAL A 167 7.91 8.19 -9.67
CA VAL A 167 6.67 8.55 -8.98
C VAL A 167 6.64 7.87 -7.62
N VAL A 168 6.27 8.62 -6.58
CA VAL A 168 6.17 8.10 -5.22
C VAL A 168 4.93 7.21 -5.11
N LEU A 169 5.10 6.02 -4.53
CA LEU A 169 4.00 5.10 -4.26
C LEU A 169 3.70 5.03 -2.77
N VAL A 170 2.44 5.21 -2.40
CA VAL A 170 1.94 4.87 -1.08
C VAL A 170 0.84 3.83 -1.25
N GLY A 171 0.81 2.79 -0.42
CA GLY A 171 -0.33 1.89 -0.48
C GLY A 171 -0.37 0.89 0.64
N THR A 172 -1.41 0.05 0.62
CA THR A 172 -1.42 -1.15 1.45
C THR A 172 -1.22 -2.39 0.60
N ALA A 173 -0.86 -3.50 1.21
CA ALA A 173 -0.86 -4.81 0.55
C ALA A 173 -1.44 -5.90 1.43
N HIS A 174 -1.82 -6.99 0.79
CA HIS A 174 -2.38 -8.15 1.46
C HIS A 174 -1.32 -8.88 2.31
N GLY A 175 -1.27 -8.56 3.60
CA GLY A 175 -0.28 -9.13 4.52
C GLY A 175 -0.27 -8.46 5.88
N ARG A 176 0.27 -9.18 6.87
CA ARG A 176 0.35 -8.72 8.27
C ARG A 176 1.74 -8.22 8.66
N SER A 177 2.77 -8.58 7.90
CA SER A 177 4.17 -8.25 8.20
C SER A 177 5.05 -8.38 6.96
N LEU A 178 6.25 -7.78 7.00
CA LEU A 178 7.28 -7.92 5.98
C LEU A 178 7.63 -9.41 5.76
N LYS A 179 7.71 -10.19 6.83
CA LYS A 179 7.97 -11.64 6.76
C LYS A 179 6.88 -12.41 6.00
N ALA A 180 5.61 -12.00 6.13
CA ALA A 180 4.52 -12.58 5.36
C ALA A 180 4.65 -12.21 3.87
N LEU A 181 5.02 -10.96 3.58
CA LEU A 181 5.23 -10.48 2.22
C LEU A 181 6.40 -11.20 1.52
N MET A 182 7.50 -11.46 2.23
CA MET A 182 8.65 -12.24 1.71
C MET A 182 8.27 -13.66 1.28
N ARG A 183 7.30 -14.27 1.97
CA ARG A 183 6.84 -15.63 1.68
C ARG A 183 5.77 -15.68 0.58
N ASN A 184 5.18 -14.55 0.23
CA ASN A 184 4.15 -14.47 -0.78
C ASN A 184 4.79 -14.37 -2.18
N PRO A 185 4.65 -15.39 -3.05
CA PRO A 185 5.29 -15.39 -4.37
C PRO A 185 4.77 -14.28 -5.29
N ASP A 186 3.51 -13.86 -5.13
CA ASP A 186 2.91 -12.81 -5.95
C ASP A 186 3.32 -11.42 -5.47
N LEU A 187 3.50 -11.24 -4.17
CA LEU A 187 3.73 -9.92 -3.55
C LEU A 187 5.19 -9.61 -3.20
N ASN A 188 6.09 -10.61 -3.14
CA ASN A 188 7.49 -10.36 -2.77
C ASN A 188 8.22 -9.44 -3.77
N GLY A 189 7.70 -9.27 -5.00
CA GLY A 189 8.24 -8.31 -5.96
C GLY A 189 8.18 -6.86 -5.46
N LEU A 190 7.26 -6.53 -4.54
CA LEU A 190 7.16 -5.18 -3.93
C LEU A 190 8.41 -4.83 -3.10
N ILE A 191 9.10 -5.86 -2.57
CA ILE A 191 10.27 -5.72 -1.68
C ILE A 191 11.58 -6.16 -2.35
N GLY A 192 11.61 -6.15 -3.68
CA GLY A 192 12.81 -6.47 -4.47
C GLY A 192 12.84 -7.88 -5.02
N GLY A 193 11.82 -8.70 -4.75
CA GLY A 193 11.70 -10.09 -5.19
C GLY A 193 12.73 -11.01 -4.52
N ILE A 194 12.37 -12.26 -4.25
CA ILE A 194 13.29 -13.22 -3.60
C ILE A 194 13.58 -14.37 -4.55
N HIS A 195 14.83 -14.82 -4.60
CA HIS A 195 15.25 -15.99 -5.39
C HIS A 195 16.39 -16.75 -4.73
N GLN A 196 16.59 -17.99 -5.18
CA GLN A 196 17.73 -18.80 -4.81
C GLN A 196 18.78 -18.75 -5.92
N VAL A 197 20.02 -18.48 -5.52
CA VAL A 197 21.21 -18.50 -6.38
C VAL A 197 22.08 -19.67 -5.94
N THR A 198 22.59 -20.42 -6.92
CA THR A 198 23.57 -21.48 -6.68
C THR A 198 24.96 -20.86 -6.64
N LEU A 199 25.65 -20.99 -5.52
CA LEU A 199 27.01 -20.53 -5.35
C LEU A 199 27.99 -21.43 -6.09
N GLY A 200 29.06 -20.84 -6.64
CA GLY A 200 30.19 -21.58 -7.17
C GLY A 200 30.93 -22.36 -6.08
N ASP A 201 31.73 -23.36 -6.45
CA ASP A 201 32.38 -24.27 -5.49
C ASP A 201 33.33 -23.55 -4.51
N GLU A 202 34.02 -22.49 -4.95
CA GLU A 202 34.90 -21.70 -4.07
C GLU A 202 34.13 -20.86 -3.05
N GLU A 203 32.99 -20.29 -3.44
CA GLU A 203 32.13 -19.49 -2.57
C GLU A 203 31.32 -20.36 -1.62
N ALA A 204 30.88 -21.54 -2.08
CA ALA A 204 30.23 -22.55 -1.27
C ALA A 204 31.13 -23.09 -0.15
N ARG A 205 32.46 -23.18 -0.38
CA ARG A 205 33.43 -23.57 0.66
C ARG A 205 33.63 -22.50 1.74
N ARG A 206 33.40 -21.23 1.40
CA ARG A 206 33.46 -20.08 2.33
C ARG A 206 32.11 -19.83 3.03
N SER A 207 31.05 -20.45 2.54
CA SER A 207 29.67 -20.36 3.03
C SER A 207 29.38 -21.48 4.03
N ASN A 208 28.88 -21.13 5.21
CA ASN A 208 28.35 -22.12 6.17
C ASN A 208 26.95 -22.65 5.79
N HIS A 209 26.36 -22.20 4.67
CA HIS A 209 24.95 -22.43 4.32
C HIS A 209 24.74 -23.31 3.07
N GLY A 210 25.74 -24.11 2.69
CA GLY A 210 25.64 -25.00 1.54
C GLY A 210 25.80 -24.27 0.20
N LYS A 211 25.48 -24.96 -0.90
CA LYS A 211 25.71 -24.50 -2.29
C LYS A 211 24.62 -23.56 -2.81
N THR A 212 23.59 -23.25 -2.01
CA THR A 212 22.51 -22.35 -2.41
C THR A 212 22.35 -21.22 -1.40
N ARG A 213 22.12 -20.00 -1.90
CA ARG A 213 21.90 -18.80 -1.11
C ARG A 213 20.61 -18.11 -1.57
N THR A 214 19.79 -17.68 -0.63
CA THR A 214 18.60 -16.89 -0.94
C THR A 214 18.95 -15.40 -0.87
N GLU A 215 18.59 -14.64 -1.91
CA GLU A 215 18.86 -13.21 -2.00
C GLU A 215 17.77 -12.45 -2.77
N ARG A 216 17.78 -11.12 -2.65
CA ARG A 216 16.86 -10.25 -3.40
C ARG A 216 17.22 -10.21 -4.89
N ARG A 217 16.22 -10.10 -5.77
CA ARG A 217 16.42 -9.98 -7.22
C ARG A 217 16.81 -8.56 -7.66
N GLY A 218 16.41 -7.56 -6.89
CA GLY A 218 16.70 -6.16 -7.20
C GLY A 218 16.17 -5.20 -6.14
N GLU A 219 16.05 -3.93 -6.52
CA GLU A 219 15.56 -2.89 -5.64
C GLU A 219 14.05 -3.03 -5.34
N PRO A 220 13.62 -2.79 -4.09
CA PRO A 220 12.22 -2.69 -3.74
C PRO A 220 11.47 -1.60 -4.50
N ALA A 221 10.20 -1.83 -4.81
CA ALA A 221 9.32 -0.76 -5.30
C ALA A 221 8.99 0.27 -4.18
N PHE A 222 9.07 -0.18 -2.92
CA PHE A 222 8.84 0.63 -1.73
C PHE A 222 10.12 0.67 -0.89
N SER A 223 10.64 1.88 -0.65
CA SER A 223 11.86 2.06 0.14
C SER A 223 11.62 1.85 1.64
N THR A 224 10.40 2.12 2.11
CA THR A 224 9.98 1.96 3.50
C THR A 224 8.75 1.05 3.64
N LEU A 225 8.61 0.42 4.80
CA LEU A 225 7.43 -0.38 5.15
C LEU A 225 7.02 -0.10 6.59
N VAL A 226 5.72 0.05 6.81
CA VAL A 226 5.13 0.24 8.15
C VAL A 226 4.19 -0.91 8.45
N GLU A 227 4.51 -1.68 9.49
CA GLU A 227 3.58 -2.67 10.05
C GLU A 227 2.72 -2.01 11.11
N VAL A 228 1.44 -1.82 10.81
CA VAL A 228 0.43 -1.28 11.71
C VAL A 228 -0.08 -2.40 12.63
N LEU A 229 0.46 -2.43 13.85
CA LEU A 229 0.16 -3.46 14.85
C LEU A 229 -1.15 -3.15 15.59
N SER A 230 -1.37 -1.87 15.89
CA SER A 230 -2.62 -1.34 16.45
C SER A 230 -2.79 0.14 16.04
N ARG A 231 -3.85 0.80 16.51
CA ARG A 231 -4.10 2.22 16.23
C ARG A 231 -3.02 3.17 16.76
N SER A 232 -2.20 2.72 17.71
CA SER A 232 -1.20 3.53 18.39
C SER A 232 0.16 2.82 18.47
N ARG A 233 0.35 1.75 17.70
CA ARG A 233 1.57 0.95 17.75
C ARG A 233 1.94 0.46 16.36
N TRP A 234 3.19 0.66 16.00
CA TRP A 234 3.72 0.40 14.66
C TRP A 234 5.14 -0.14 14.75
N ARG A 235 5.53 -0.90 13.73
CA ARG A 235 6.93 -1.23 13.46
C ARG A 235 7.31 -0.62 12.12
N VAL A 236 8.41 0.13 12.09
CA VAL A 236 8.84 0.84 10.89
C VAL A 236 10.15 0.26 10.36
N HIS A 237 10.13 -0.10 9.09
CA HIS A 237 11.29 -0.51 8.32
C HIS A 237 11.74 0.69 7.46
N MET A 238 12.69 1.46 7.97
CA MET A 238 13.23 2.65 7.28
C MET A 238 13.98 2.32 5.98
N SER A 239 14.45 1.07 5.86
CA SER A 239 14.96 0.53 4.61
C SER A 239 14.45 -0.89 4.46
N VAL A 240 13.51 -1.07 3.52
CA VAL A 240 13.00 -2.39 3.13
C VAL A 240 14.14 -3.27 2.64
N ALA A 241 15.02 -2.73 1.79
CA ALA A 241 16.18 -3.45 1.26
C ALA A 241 17.04 -4.05 2.40
N ARG A 242 17.48 -3.21 3.36
CA ARG A 242 18.27 -3.67 4.51
C ARG A 242 17.51 -4.67 5.37
N SER A 243 16.24 -4.38 5.69
CA SER A 243 15.42 -5.25 6.52
C SER A 243 15.26 -6.65 5.90
N VAL A 244 15.02 -6.73 4.59
CA VAL A 244 14.93 -8.00 3.87
C VAL A 244 16.27 -8.73 3.86
N ASP A 245 17.37 -8.03 3.60
CA ASP A 245 18.70 -8.63 3.59
C ASP A 245 19.11 -9.18 4.96
N ASP A 246 18.79 -8.47 6.04
CA ASP A 246 19.02 -8.93 7.41
C ASP A 246 18.14 -10.12 7.78
N MET A 247 16.87 -10.13 7.34
CA MET A 247 15.97 -11.28 7.51
C MET A 247 16.47 -12.51 6.75
N LEU A 248 16.93 -12.35 5.51
CA LEU A 248 17.50 -13.45 4.70
C LEU A 248 18.80 -13.99 5.28
N ALA A 249 19.59 -13.14 5.93
CA ALA A 249 20.83 -13.53 6.59
C ALA A 249 20.65 -14.00 8.05
N GLY A 250 19.43 -14.04 8.57
CA GLY A 250 19.15 -14.46 9.96
C GLY A 250 19.64 -13.49 11.03
N ARG A 251 19.92 -12.23 10.68
CA ARG A 251 20.37 -11.16 11.60
C ARG A 251 19.25 -10.25 12.09
N TRP A 252 18.02 -10.49 11.65
CA TRP A 252 16.90 -9.62 12.00
C TRP A 252 16.47 -9.79 13.45
N GLU A 253 16.66 -8.73 14.23
CA GLU A 253 16.04 -8.53 15.53
C GLU A 253 14.75 -7.72 15.32
N ASP A 254 13.65 -8.09 15.98
CA ASP A 254 12.34 -7.44 15.78
C ASP A 254 12.48 -5.91 15.91
N GLY A 255 12.41 -5.20 14.77
CA GLY A 255 12.75 -3.78 14.67
C GLY A 255 11.96 -2.85 15.60
N GLU A 256 12.41 -1.60 15.69
CA GLU A 256 11.87 -0.60 16.62
C GLU A 256 10.34 -0.51 16.57
N VAL A 257 9.74 -0.64 17.76
CA VAL A 257 8.31 -0.51 17.98
C VAL A 257 8.06 0.90 18.52
N GLY A 258 7.42 1.73 17.71
CA GLY A 258 6.89 3.04 18.12
C GLY A 258 5.41 2.99 18.49
#